data_AF-A0A7S4CV69-F1
#
_entry.id   AF-A0A7S4CV69-F1
#
_cell.length_a   1.000
_cell.length_b   1.000
_cell.length_c   1.000
_cell.angle_alpha   90.00
_cell.angle_beta   90.00
_cell.angle_gamma   90.00
#
_symmetry.space_group_name_H-M   'P 1'
#
loop_
_entity.id
_entity.type
_entity.pdbx_description
1 polymer ?
#
loop_
_entity_poly.entity_id
_entity_poly.type
_entity_poly.pdbx_seq_one_letter_code
_entity_poly.pdbx_strand_id
1 'polypeptide(L)'
;KSLHAAQRQSADWASGGLVSTLQDLTVFLEGLVQGEIFKSEETLSLMMQWLPTDKEGISYGLGLFYIEGYQMFGHDGHGNAFMYYWIPGATTFVGTLNQTRNDWWPLVEAFFEEMEEEDAAQPML
;
A
#
# COMPACT_ATOMS: atom_id res chain seq x y z
N LYS A 1 24.49 22.89 18.63
CA LYS A 1 23.31 22.46 19.42
C LYS A 1 23.43 20.95 19.66
N SER A 2 23.26 20.47 20.89
CA SER A 2 23.43 19.04 21.25
C SER A 2 22.30 18.20 20.65
N LEU A 3 22.63 17.08 19.99
CA LEU A 3 21.66 16.14 19.43
C LEU A 3 20.82 15.42 20.50
N HIS A 4 21.31 15.37 21.74
CA HIS A 4 20.65 14.67 22.85
C HIS A 4 19.46 15.43 23.46
N ALA A 5 19.27 16.72 23.13
CA ALA A 5 18.19 17.54 23.67
C ALA A 5 16.99 17.66 22.71
N ALA A 6 17.02 16.97 21.57
CA ALA A 6 15.92 16.98 20.62
C ALA A 6 14.80 16.05 21.13
N GLN A 7 13.75 16.65 21.69
CA GLN A 7 12.52 15.95 22.02
C GLN A 7 11.85 15.52 20.71
N ARG A 8 11.88 14.21 20.41
CA ARG A 8 11.24 13.65 19.21
C ARG A 8 9.86 13.14 19.59
N GLN A 9 8.85 13.50 18.82
CA GLN A 9 7.53 12.89 19.00
C GLN A 9 7.59 11.47 18.40
N SER A 10 6.86 10.51 18.97
CA SER A 10 6.71 9.19 18.34
C SER A 10 6.15 9.31 16.90
N ALA A 11 5.42 10.40 16.64
CA ALA A 11 4.98 10.81 15.31
C ALA A 11 6.14 11.01 14.31
N ASP A 12 7.32 11.46 14.75
CA ASP A 12 8.50 11.65 13.88
C ASP A 12 9.10 10.32 13.40
N TRP A 13 8.79 9.21 14.09
CA TRP A 13 9.20 7.86 13.69
C TRP A 13 8.11 7.15 12.88
N ALA A 14 6.84 7.48 13.14
CA ALA A 14 5.71 6.94 12.38
C ALA A 14 5.48 7.67 11.05
N SER A 15 6.01 8.90 10.89
CA SER A 15 5.90 9.68 9.65
C SER A 15 6.85 9.23 8.54
N GLY A 16 7.80 8.34 8.85
CA GLY A 16 8.74 7.75 7.88
C GLY A 16 10.07 7.33 8.50
N GLY A 17 10.94 6.73 7.69
CA GLY A 17 12.30 6.34 8.10
C GLY A 17 12.46 4.88 8.54
N LEU A 18 11.39 4.07 8.52
CA LEU A 18 11.50 2.62 8.57
C LEU A 18 12.21 2.12 7.30
N VAL A 19 13.29 1.36 7.48
CA VAL A 19 13.94 0.60 6.40
C VAL A 19 13.47 -0.84 6.52
N SER A 20 12.97 -1.39 5.41
CA SER A 20 12.41 -2.74 5.35
C SER A 20 12.82 -3.43 4.04
N THR A 21 12.51 -4.70 3.90
CA THR A 21 12.69 -5.46 2.66
C THR A 21 11.37 -5.62 1.92
N LEU A 22 11.41 -5.93 0.61
CA LEU A 22 10.20 -6.26 -0.14
C LEU A 22 9.45 -7.44 0.50
N GLN A 23 10.20 -8.45 0.97
CA GLN A 23 9.63 -9.62 1.64
C GLN A 23 8.88 -9.26 2.92
N ASP A 24 9.45 -8.39 3.76
CA ASP A 24 8.81 -7.97 5.01
C ASP A 24 7.54 -7.16 4.75
N LEU A 25 7.55 -6.29 3.74
CA LEU A 25 6.38 -5.52 3.33
C LEU A 25 5.27 -6.43 2.76
N THR A 26 5.63 -7.45 1.97
CA THR A 26 4.68 -8.46 1.49
C THR A 26 4.06 -9.21 2.68
N VAL A 27 4.87 -9.73 3.61
CA VAL A 27 4.37 -10.42 4.81
C VAL A 27 3.45 -9.53 5.63
N PHE A 28 3.82 -8.25 5.79
CA PHE A 28 2.97 -7.30 6.50
C PHE A 28 1.63 -7.09 5.80
N LEU A 29 1.63 -6.83 4.49
CA LEU A 29 0.39 -6.55 3.76
C LEU A 29 -0.49 -7.81 3.67
N GLU A 30 0.08 -8.97 3.40
CA GLU A 30 -0.67 -10.24 3.40
C GLU A 30 -1.27 -10.55 4.77
N GLY A 31 -0.49 -10.41 5.84
CA GLY A 31 -0.98 -10.58 7.21
C GLY A 31 -2.07 -9.55 7.57
N LEU A 32 -1.98 -8.32 7.05
CA LEU A 32 -3.02 -7.31 7.21
C LEU A 32 -4.32 -7.75 6.54
N VAL A 33 -4.26 -8.14 5.27
CA VAL A 33 -5.43 -8.53 4.48
C VAL A 33 -6.08 -9.81 5.01
N GLN A 34 -5.28 -10.76 5.51
CA GLN A 34 -5.76 -11.99 6.12
C GLN A 34 -6.29 -11.81 7.54
N GLY A 35 -6.21 -10.59 8.10
CA GLY A 35 -6.70 -10.28 9.45
C GLY A 35 -5.80 -10.79 10.57
N GLU A 36 -4.55 -11.15 10.28
CA GLU A 36 -3.61 -11.77 11.23
C GLU A 36 -2.91 -10.76 12.15
N ILE A 37 -2.95 -9.47 11.81
CA ILE A 37 -2.29 -8.41 12.59
C ILE A 37 -3.09 -8.02 13.83
N PHE A 38 -4.42 -8.00 13.72
CA PHE A 38 -5.30 -7.46 14.76
C PHE A 38 -6.03 -8.57 15.51
N LYS A 39 -6.38 -8.30 16.77
CA LYS A 39 -7.18 -9.23 17.58
C LYS A 39 -8.67 -9.24 17.20
N SER A 40 -9.13 -8.18 16.55
CA SER A 40 -10.53 -7.97 16.18
C SER A 40 -10.58 -7.75 14.68
N GLU A 41 -11.34 -8.60 14.00
CA GLU A 41 -11.55 -8.57 12.55
C GLU A 41 -12.21 -7.25 12.11
N GLU A 42 -12.98 -6.60 12.99
CA GLU A 42 -13.58 -5.30 12.74
C GLU A 42 -12.54 -4.19 12.53
N THR A 43 -11.30 -4.38 12.97
CA THR A 43 -10.23 -3.38 12.81
C THR A 43 -9.89 -3.18 11.34
N LEU A 44 -9.76 -4.25 10.56
CA LEU A 44 -9.50 -4.14 9.12
C LEU A 44 -10.68 -3.47 8.40
N SER A 45 -11.91 -3.85 8.76
CA SER A 45 -13.13 -3.22 8.24
C SER A 45 -13.17 -1.72 8.51
N LEU A 46 -12.72 -1.27 9.69
CA LEU A 46 -12.59 0.15 10.01
C LEU A 46 -11.49 0.83 9.19
N MET A 47 -10.35 0.16 8.97
CA MET A 47 -9.27 0.69 8.13
C MET A 47 -9.72 0.89 6.68
N MET A 48 -10.61 0.05 6.19
CA MET A 48 -11.17 0.09 4.84
C MET A 48 -12.44 0.95 4.72
N GLN A 49 -12.74 1.78 5.72
CA GLN A 49 -13.78 2.82 5.58
C GLN A 49 -13.24 3.99 4.76
N TRP A 50 -13.42 3.89 3.44
CA TRP A 50 -12.92 4.85 2.48
C TRP A 50 -13.65 6.19 2.54
N LEU A 51 -12.88 7.27 2.68
CA LEU A 51 -13.37 8.64 2.56
C LEU A 51 -12.74 9.30 1.32
N PRO A 52 -13.50 10.13 0.58
CA PRO A 52 -12.98 10.77 -0.62
C PRO A 52 -11.82 11.71 -0.30
N THR A 53 -10.82 11.75 -1.18
CA THR A 53 -9.74 12.73 -1.14
C THR A 53 -10.04 13.91 -2.09
N ASP A 54 -9.08 14.83 -2.24
CA ASP A 54 -9.12 15.88 -3.25
C ASP A 54 -8.76 15.38 -4.66
N LYS A 55 -8.28 14.14 -4.78
CA LYS A 55 -7.98 13.48 -6.06
C LYS A 55 -9.12 12.56 -6.48
N GLU A 56 -9.58 12.74 -7.71
CA GLU A 56 -10.59 11.88 -8.32
C GLU A 56 -10.11 10.42 -8.39
N GLY A 57 -11.00 9.48 -8.08
CA GLY A 57 -10.70 8.04 -8.08
C GLY A 57 -9.79 7.58 -6.93
N ILE A 58 -9.42 8.48 -6.01
CA ILE A 58 -8.60 8.17 -4.83
C ILE A 58 -9.41 8.46 -3.56
N SER A 59 -9.55 7.42 -2.75
CA SER A 59 -10.11 7.53 -1.40
C SER A 59 -9.06 7.14 -0.35
N TYR A 60 -9.24 7.55 0.90
CA TYR A 60 -8.35 7.24 2.00
C TYR A 60 -9.12 6.67 3.19
N GLY A 61 -8.61 5.56 3.73
CA GLY A 61 -9.09 4.93 4.95
C GLY A 61 -8.17 5.26 6.12
N LEU A 62 -8.14 4.40 7.14
CA LEU A 62 -7.21 4.57 8.25
C LEU A 62 -5.82 4.06 7.83
N GLY A 63 -5.04 4.94 7.19
CA GLY A 63 -3.64 4.66 6.81
C GLY A 63 -3.47 3.93 5.49
N LEU A 64 -4.52 3.86 4.66
CA LEU A 64 -4.52 3.16 3.38
C LEU A 64 -5.17 4.04 2.30
N PHE A 65 -4.51 4.19 1.15
CA PHE A 65 -5.15 4.65 -0.07
C PHE A 65 -6.00 3.54 -0.67
N TYR A 66 -7.11 3.92 -1.30
CA TYR A 66 -7.89 3.09 -2.21
C TYR A 66 -7.94 3.76 -3.58
N ILE A 67 -7.61 3.00 -4.62
CA ILE A 67 -7.54 3.46 -6.01
C ILE A 67 -8.67 2.78 -6.79
N GLU A 68 -9.74 3.53 -7.03
CA GLU A 68 -11.02 2.99 -7.53
C GLU A 68 -10.89 2.34 -8.90
N GLY A 69 -10.14 2.98 -9.82
CA GLY A 69 -9.98 2.51 -11.19
C GLY A 69 -9.34 1.13 -11.31
N TYR A 70 -8.54 0.72 -10.33
CA TYR A 70 -7.86 -0.58 -10.32
C TYR A 70 -8.34 -1.51 -9.20
N GLN A 71 -9.27 -1.06 -8.35
CA GLN A 71 -9.75 -1.81 -7.19
C GLN A 71 -8.61 -2.33 -6.30
N MET A 72 -7.67 -1.45 -5.95
CA MET A 72 -6.54 -1.79 -5.08
C MET A 72 -6.48 -0.87 -3.86
N PHE A 73 -5.92 -1.37 -2.77
CA PHE A 73 -5.61 -0.54 -1.60
C PHE A 73 -4.20 -0.80 -1.08
N GLY A 74 -3.64 0.19 -0.40
CA GLY A 74 -2.26 0.12 0.08
C GLY A 74 -1.70 1.48 0.43
N HIS A 75 -0.39 1.64 0.34
CA HIS A 75 0.25 2.93 0.56
C HIS A 75 1.60 3.02 -0.13
N ASP A 76 1.94 4.22 -0.61
CA ASP A 76 3.27 4.57 -1.11
C ASP A 76 4.09 5.30 -0.04
N GLY A 77 5.39 5.04 -0.03
CA GLY A 77 6.36 5.64 0.88
C GLY A 77 7.14 6.74 0.18
N HIS A 78 7.50 7.78 0.95
CA HIS A 78 8.45 8.78 0.48
C HIS A 78 9.78 8.10 0.08
N GLY A 79 10.22 8.30 -1.16
CA GLY A 79 11.38 7.60 -1.72
C GLY A 79 11.05 6.49 -2.72
N ASN A 80 9.84 6.49 -3.29
CA ASN A 80 9.40 5.56 -4.34
C ASN A 80 9.30 4.09 -3.90
N ALA A 81 9.01 3.85 -2.62
CA ALA A 81 8.59 2.54 -2.14
C ALA A 81 7.06 2.45 -2.20
N PHE A 82 6.50 1.26 -2.38
CA PHE A 82 5.05 1.07 -2.39
C PHE A 82 4.67 -0.36 -2.00
N MET A 83 3.46 -0.50 -1.47
CA MET A 83 2.79 -1.79 -1.26
C MET A 83 1.31 -1.61 -1.55
N TYR A 84 0.76 -2.46 -2.43
CA TYR A 84 -0.65 -2.47 -2.80
C TYR A 84 -1.18 -3.89 -2.88
N TYR A 85 -2.43 -4.06 -2.50
CA TYR A 85 -3.18 -5.30 -2.64
C TYR A 85 -4.25 -5.09 -3.70
N TRP A 86 -4.21 -5.89 -4.75
CA TRP A 86 -5.18 -5.92 -5.83
C TRP A 86 -6.31 -6.88 -5.47
N ILE A 87 -7.53 -6.34 -5.36
CA ILE A 87 -8.69 -7.09 -4.86
C ILE A 87 -9.12 -8.20 -5.83
N PRO A 88 -9.28 -7.95 -7.15
CA PRO A 88 -9.79 -8.96 -8.08
C PRO A 88 -8.97 -10.25 -8.12
N GLY A 89 -7.65 -10.16 -8.28
CA GLY A 89 -6.76 -11.33 -8.31
C GLY A 89 -6.13 -11.69 -6.98
N ALA A 90 -6.60 -11.13 -5.86
CA ALA A 90 -6.08 -11.39 -4.52
C ALA A 90 -4.53 -11.34 -4.42
N THR A 91 -3.92 -10.36 -5.07
CA THR A 91 -2.47 -10.33 -5.31
C THR A 91 -1.81 -9.12 -4.64
N THR A 92 -0.67 -9.36 -3.99
CA THR A 92 0.16 -8.33 -3.34
C THR A 92 1.26 -7.86 -4.28
N PHE A 93 1.33 -6.55 -4.51
CA PHE A 93 2.33 -5.88 -5.33
C PHE A 93 3.16 -4.93 -4.47
N VAL A 94 4.47 -5.19 -4.38
CA VAL A 94 5.40 -4.43 -3.52
C VAL A 94 6.67 -4.11 -4.30
N GLY A 95 7.16 -2.89 -4.16
CA GLY A 95 8.36 -2.48 -4.88
C GLY A 95 9.02 -1.24 -4.30
N THR A 96 10.20 -0.94 -4.85
CA THR A 96 10.91 0.30 -4.57
C THR A 96 11.82 0.70 -5.73
N LEU A 97 11.90 1.99 -6.02
CA LEU A 97 12.89 2.57 -6.93
C LEU A 97 13.86 3.45 -6.14
N ASN A 98 15.15 3.08 -6.14
CA ASN A 98 16.20 3.81 -5.40
C ASN A 98 16.50 5.23 -5.93
N GLN A 99 15.79 5.70 -6.97
CA GLN A 99 15.90 7.03 -7.52
C GLN A 99 14.60 7.80 -7.32
N THR A 100 14.65 8.82 -6.48
CA THR A 100 13.48 9.59 -6.04
C THR A 100 12.88 10.49 -7.12
N ARG A 101 13.56 10.65 -8.26
CA ARG A 101 13.04 11.38 -9.43
C ARG A 101 12.30 10.52 -10.43
N ASN A 102 12.30 9.20 -10.23
CA ASN A 102 11.58 8.31 -11.14
C ASN A 102 10.10 8.34 -10.81
N ASP A 103 9.30 8.29 -11.86
CA ASP A 103 7.89 7.93 -11.75
C ASP A 103 7.81 6.40 -11.74
N TRP A 104 7.28 5.83 -10.66
CA TRP A 104 7.06 4.39 -10.54
C TRP A 104 5.67 3.99 -11.04
N TRP A 105 4.76 4.95 -11.26
CA TRP A 105 3.39 4.70 -11.67
C TRP A 105 3.28 3.91 -12.99
N PRO A 106 4.11 4.16 -14.03
CA PRO A 106 4.06 3.34 -15.24
C PRO A 106 4.35 1.84 -15.01
N LEU A 107 5.09 1.48 -13.97
CA LEU A 107 5.31 0.07 -13.58
C LEU A 107 4.02 -0.55 -13.03
N VAL A 108 3.26 0.24 -12.27
CA VAL A 108 1.96 -0.12 -11.70
C VAL A 108 0.99 -0.37 -12.83
N GLU A 109 0.86 0.57 -13.76
CA GLU A 109 -0.01 0.47 -14.93
C GLU A 109 0.30 -0.77 -15.75
N ALA A 110 1.58 -0.99 -16.10
CA ALA A 110 2.00 -2.15 -16.88
C ALA A 110 1.71 -3.49 -16.18
N PHE A 111 1.94 -3.57 -14.87
CA PHE A 111 1.60 -4.77 -14.08
C PHE A 111 0.09 -5.07 -14.14
N PHE A 112 -0.75 -4.03 -14.06
CA PHE A 112 -2.20 -4.22 -14.08
C PHE A 112 -2.77 -4.53 -15.45
N GLU A 113 -2.24 -3.91 -16.51
CA GLU A 113 -2.61 -4.28 -17.88
C GLU A 113 -2.37 -5.78 -18.11
N GLU A 114 -1.24 -6.33 -17.64
CA GLU A 114 -0.93 -7.75 -17.74
C GLU A 114 -1.84 -8.62 -16.84
N MET A 115 -2.07 -8.22 -15.59
CA MET A 115 -2.90 -8.99 -14.65
C MET A 115 -4.39 -9.04 -15.05
N GLU A 116 -4.94 -7.95 -15.61
CA GLU A 116 -6.30 -7.93 -16.13
C GLU A 116 -6.44 -8.84 -17.36
N GLU A 117 -5.43 -8.88 -18.24
CA GLU A 117 -5.41 -9.82 -19.38
C GLU A 117 -5.36 -11.28 -18.90
N GLU A 118 -4.55 -11.60 -17.88
CA GLU A 118 -4.45 -12.94 -17.32
C GLU A 118 -5.74 -13.38 -16.62
N ASP A 119 -6.38 -12.52 -15.82
CA ASP A 119 -7.64 -12.83 -15.13
C ASP A 119 -8.79 -13.02 -16.13
N ALA A 120 -8.89 -12.16 -17.14
CA ALA A 120 -9.86 -12.30 -18.22
C ALA A 120 -9.66 -13.58 -19.06
N ALA A 121 -8.44 -14.13 -19.08
CA ALA A 121 -8.10 -15.36 -19.78
C ALA A 121 -8.38 -16.64 -18.97
N GLN A 122 -8.70 -16.55 -17.67
CA GLN A 122 -9.06 -17.73 -16.87
C GLN A 122 -10.48 -18.21 -17.19
N PRO A 123 -10.68 -19.51 -17.54
CA PRO A 123 -12.01 -20.03 -17.83
C PRO A 123 -12.88 -20.01 -16.57
N MET A 124 -14.08 -19.42 -16.66
CA MET A 124 -15.08 -19.50 -15.58
C MET A 124 -15.37 -20.98 -15.24
N LEU A 125 -15.04 -21.37 -14.01
CA LEU A 125 -15.40 -22.66 -13.42
C LEU A 125 -16.90 -22.75 -13.11
#